data_AF-A0A9N9JYP9-F1
#
_entry.id   AF-A0A9N9JYP9-F1
#
_cell.length_a   1.000
_cell.length_b   1.000
_cell.length_c   1.000
_cell.angle_alpha   90.00
_cell.angle_beta   90.00
_cell.angle_gamma   90.00
#
_symmetry.space_group_name_H-M   'P 1'
#
loop_
_entity.id
_entity.type
_entity.pdbx_description
1 polymer ?
#
loop_
_entity_poly.entity_id
_entity_poly.type
_entity_poly.pdbx_seq_one_letter_code
_entity_poly.pdbx_strand_id
1 'polypeptide(L)'
;IILPSSESQKTDPKSKCKKVSKAADKNKLIEYNVAKECIESFPFDAKFAEDTIDAVSHFMSHYYAFLDEANEDPPKGFTYQRVNIINELELLRKKPFKSDYDFT
;
A
#
# COMPACT_ATOMS: atom_id res chain seq x y z
N ILE A 1 25.97 22.39 23.73
CA ILE A 1 26.11 22.12 22.28
C ILE A 1 24.82 21.45 21.85
N ILE A 2 23.95 22.19 21.17
CA ILE A 2 22.68 21.67 20.66
C ILE A 2 23.04 20.88 19.39
N LEU A 3 22.85 19.56 19.44
CA LEU A 3 22.97 18.72 18.25
C LEU A 3 21.85 19.13 17.28
N PRO A 4 22.14 19.40 15.99
CA PRO A 4 21.08 19.64 15.03
C PRO A 4 20.26 18.36 14.91
N SER A 5 18.95 18.51 15.12
CA SER A 5 17.94 17.54 14.71
C SER A 5 18.23 17.15 13.26
N SER A 6 18.46 15.87 13.01
CA SER A 6 18.55 15.32 11.67
C SER A 6 17.16 15.44 11.03
N GLU A 7 16.87 16.61 10.46
CA GLU A 7 15.81 16.75 9.47
C GLU A 7 16.19 15.82 8.31
N SER A 8 15.59 14.64 8.32
CA SER A 8 15.45 13.80 7.14
C SER A 8 15.05 14.70 5.98
N GLN A 9 15.96 14.90 5.03
CA GLN A 9 15.70 15.61 3.79
C GLN A 9 14.59 14.87 3.02
N LYS A 10 13.33 15.14 3.36
CA LYS A 10 12.17 14.70 2.59
C LYS A 10 12.18 15.49 1.28
N THR A 11 12.75 14.88 0.26
CA THR A 11 12.68 15.39 -1.10
C THR A 11 11.22 15.33 -1.56
N ASP A 12 10.63 16.50 -1.86
CA ASP A 12 9.22 16.66 -2.24
C ASP A 12 8.83 15.75 -3.43
N PRO A 13 7.76 14.93 -3.32
CA PRO A 13 7.25 14.10 -4.40
C PRO A 13 7.05 14.85 -5.72
N LYS A 14 6.62 16.12 -5.66
CA LYS A 14 6.43 16.94 -6.87
C LYS A 14 7.73 17.14 -7.64
N SER A 15 8.86 17.24 -6.93
CA SER A 15 10.18 17.37 -7.54
C SER A 15 10.58 16.08 -8.27
N LYS A 16 10.43 14.93 -7.60
CA LYS A 16 10.77 13.61 -8.18
C LYS A 16 9.88 13.22 -9.35
N CYS A 17 8.60 13.62 -9.30
CA CYS A 17 7.62 13.32 -10.35
C CYS A 17 7.63 14.28 -11.54
N LYS A 18 8.43 15.37 -11.52
CA LYS A 18 8.44 16.39 -12.59
C LYS A 18 8.76 15.81 -13.97
N LYS A 19 9.70 14.87 -14.05
CA LYS A 19 10.05 14.21 -15.32
C LYS A 19 8.91 13.31 -15.82
N VAL A 20 8.23 12.60 -14.91
CA VAL A 20 7.08 11.74 -15.21
C VAL A 20 5.92 12.57 -15.75
N SER A 21 5.53 13.64 -15.05
CA SER A 21 4.46 14.55 -15.48
C SER A 21 4.76 15.14 -16.87
N LYS A 22 5.97 15.63 -17.11
CA LYS A 22 6.37 16.18 -18.41
C LYS A 22 6.37 15.14 -19.53
N ALA A 23 6.67 13.88 -19.23
CA ALA A 23 6.61 12.80 -20.20
C ALA A 23 5.14 12.47 -20.55
N ALA A 24 4.25 12.41 -19.54
CA ALA A 24 2.82 12.22 -19.72
C ALA A 24 2.19 13.32 -20.59
N ASP A 25 2.47 14.59 -20.30
CA ASP A 25 1.96 15.75 -21.08
C ASP A 25 2.35 15.69 -22.56
N LYS A 26 3.49 15.05 -22.86
CA LYS A 26 4.03 14.93 -24.22
C LYS A 26 3.74 13.56 -24.86
N ASN A 27 2.97 12.72 -24.18
CA ASN A 27 2.72 11.33 -24.56
C ASN A 27 4.01 10.56 -24.90
N LYS A 28 5.04 10.73 -24.05
CA LYS A 28 6.36 10.09 -24.21
C LYS A 28 6.54 8.99 -23.19
N LEU A 29 7.27 7.96 -23.59
CA LEU A 29 7.77 6.95 -22.67
C LEU A 29 8.78 7.57 -21.71
N ILE A 30 8.83 7.02 -20.51
CA ILE A 30 9.80 7.37 -19.48
C ILE A 30 10.51 6.12 -18.99
N GLU A 31 11.76 6.28 -18.59
CA GLU A 31 12.54 5.21 -18.01
C GLU A 31 11.90 4.71 -16.71
N TYR A 32 11.89 3.39 -16.55
CA TYR A 32 11.31 2.72 -15.40
C TYR A 32 11.82 3.27 -14.06
N ASN A 33 13.14 3.46 -13.92
CA ASN A 33 13.72 3.95 -12.66
C ASN A 33 13.24 5.37 -12.30
N VAL A 34 12.99 6.22 -13.29
CA VAL A 34 12.46 7.57 -13.06
C VAL A 34 10.99 7.51 -12.65
N ALA A 35 10.20 6.60 -13.23
CA ALA A 35 8.82 6.38 -12.80
C ALA A 35 8.76 5.78 -11.38
N LYS A 36 9.61 4.79 -11.09
CA LYS A 36 9.74 4.14 -9.78
C LYS A 36 10.10 5.16 -8.69
N GLU A 37 11.12 5.98 -8.91
CA GLU A 37 11.54 7.01 -7.94
C GLU A 37 10.43 8.03 -7.63
N CYS A 38 9.57 8.34 -8.60
CA CYS A 38 8.40 9.18 -8.39
C CYS A 38 7.37 8.48 -7.50
N ILE A 39 6.99 7.24 -7.80
CA ILE A 39 5.98 6.50 -7.03
C ILE A 39 6.46 6.22 -5.59
N GLU A 40 7.73 5.84 -5.42
CA GLU A 40 8.32 5.58 -4.09
C GLU A 40 8.53 6.85 -3.25
N SER A 41 8.30 8.03 -3.83
CA SER A 41 8.51 9.30 -3.12
C SER A 41 7.33 9.74 -2.27
N PHE A 42 6.13 9.22 -2.53
CA PHE A 42 4.92 9.66 -1.84
C PHE A 42 4.96 9.25 -0.36
N PRO A 43 4.79 10.20 0.57
CA PRO A 43 4.76 9.89 2.00
C PRO A 43 3.53 9.04 2.31
N PHE A 44 3.63 8.19 3.33
CA PHE A 44 2.48 7.40 3.77
C PHE A 44 1.30 8.28 4.21
N ASP A 45 0.14 8.08 3.59
CA ASP A 45 -1.14 8.65 3.99
C ASP A 45 -1.93 7.63 4.82
N ALA A 46 -1.88 7.80 6.14
CA ALA A 46 -2.53 6.91 7.08
C ALA A 46 -4.06 6.92 6.94
N LYS A 47 -4.66 8.05 6.55
CA LYS A 47 -6.11 8.14 6.38
C LYS A 47 -6.54 7.39 5.13
N PHE A 48 -5.82 7.56 4.02
CA PHE A 48 -6.08 6.81 2.80
C PHE A 48 -5.96 5.30 3.03
N ALA A 49 -4.93 4.87 3.77
CA ALA A 49 -4.76 3.46 4.13
C ALA A 49 -5.90 2.92 5.00
N GLU A 50 -6.33 3.68 6.01
CA GLU A 50 -7.46 3.32 6.88
C GLU A 50 -8.77 3.20 6.09
N ASP A 51 -9.09 4.22 5.29
CA ASP A 51 -10.28 4.26 4.44
C ASP A 51 -10.27 3.09 3.42
N THR A 52 -9.09 2.74 2.89
CA THR A 52 -8.91 1.59 1.98
C THR A 52 -9.17 0.26 2.70
N ILE A 53 -8.60 0.07 3.89
CA ILE A 53 -8.82 -1.15 4.69
C ILE A 53 -10.30 -1.27 5.08
N ASP A 54 -10.96 -0.18 5.45
CA ASP A 54 -12.41 -0.17 5.75
C ASP A 54 -13.24 -0.59 4.54
N ALA A 55 -12.94 -0.04 3.36
CA ALA A 55 -13.65 -0.39 2.13
C ALA A 55 -13.49 -1.88 1.78
N VAL A 56 -12.26 -2.40 1.87
CA VAL A 56 -11.98 -3.82 1.60
C VAL A 56 -12.63 -4.72 2.65
N SER A 57 -12.52 -4.39 3.94
CA SER A 57 -13.18 -5.13 5.03
C SER A 57 -14.69 -5.18 4.83
N HIS A 58 -15.31 -4.03 4.51
CA HIS A 58 -16.74 -3.97 4.22
C HIS A 58 -17.11 -4.86 3.03
N PHE A 59 -16.33 -4.79 1.94
CA PHE A 59 -16.55 -5.65 0.77
C PHE A 59 -16.47 -7.15 1.13
N MET A 60 -15.42 -7.54 1.84
CA MET A 60 -15.20 -8.93 2.23
C MET A 60 -16.32 -9.44 3.14
N SER A 61 -16.72 -8.67 4.15
CA SER A 61 -17.76 -9.08 5.11
C SER A 61 -19.18 -9.18 4.52
N HIS A 62 -19.48 -8.46 3.44
CA HIS A 62 -20.86 -8.37 2.93
C HIS A 62 -21.06 -9.00 1.55
N TYR A 63 -20.01 -9.10 0.74
CA TYR A 63 -20.14 -9.50 -0.67
C TYR A 63 -19.26 -10.69 -1.06
N TYR A 64 -18.20 -11.01 -0.30
CA TYR A 64 -17.37 -12.15 -0.62
C TYR A 64 -18.02 -13.46 -0.16
N ALA A 65 -18.59 -14.20 -1.11
CA ALA A 65 -19.38 -15.40 -0.85
C ALA A 65 -18.62 -16.53 -0.14
N PHE A 66 -17.29 -16.53 -0.21
CA PHE A 66 -16.43 -17.58 0.34
C PHE A 66 -15.64 -17.11 1.58
N LEU A 67 -16.11 -16.07 2.26
CA LEU A 67 -15.41 -15.56 3.45
C LEU A 67 -15.30 -16.62 4.54
N ASP A 68 -16.39 -17.34 4.81
CA ASP A 68 -16.43 -18.39 5.83
C ASP A 68 -15.56 -19.59 5.41
N GLU A 69 -15.70 -20.05 4.17
CA GLU A 69 -14.95 -21.18 3.62
C GLU A 69 -13.44 -20.90 3.59
N ALA A 70 -13.02 -19.66 3.34
CA ALA A 70 -11.62 -19.26 3.41
C ALA A 70 -11.03 -19.46 4.82
N ASN A 71 -11.84 -19.39 5.88
CA ASN A 71 -11.43 -19.53 7.27
C ASN A 71 -11.54 -20.98 7.79
N GLU A 72 -12.06 -21.91 6.98
CA GLU A 72 -12.15 -23.32 7.31
C GLU A 72 -10.81 -24.05 7.11
N ASP A 73 -10.65 -25.17 7.81
CA ASP A 73 -9.50 -26.04 7.59
C ASP A 73 -9.57 -26.66 6.19
N PRO A 74 -8.42 -26.84 5.52
CA PRO A 74 -8.38 -27.42 4.18
C PRO A 74 -9.00 -28.84 4.19
N PRO A 75 -9.85 -29.19 3.22
CA PRO A 75 -10.38 -30.53 3.09
C PRO A 75 -9.26 -31.57 2.98
N LYS A 76 -9.57 -32.79 3.38
CA LYS A 76 -8.60 -33.90 3.34
C LYS A 76 -7.99 -34.05 1.95
N GLY A 77 -6.67 -33.98 1.87
CA GLY A 77 -5.92 -34.07 0.61
C GLY A 77 -5.47 -32.72 0.04
N PHE A 78 -5.89 -31.60 0.64
CA PHE A 78 -5.40 -30.26 0.34
C PHE A 78 -4.45 -29.76 1.44
N THR A 79 -3.54 -28.85 1.07
CA THR A 79 -2.50 -28.31 1.95
C THR A 79 -2.47 -26.79 1.96
N TYR A 80 -3.57 -26.12 1.62
CA TYR A 80 -3.63 -24.65 1.70
C TYR A 80 -3.88 -24.19 3.14
N GLN A 81 -3.43 -22.98 3.44
CA GLN A 81 -3.60 -22.38 4.76
C GLN A 81 -5.00 -21.75 4.85
N ARG A 82 -5.70 -21.99 5.97
CA ARG A 82 -6.92 -21.23 6.30
C ARG A 82 -6.58 -19.76 6.52
N VAL A 83 -7.42 -18.87 6.03
CA VAL A 83 -7.21 -17.41 6.10
C VAL A 83 -8.45 -16.75 6.70
N ASN A 84 -8.26 -16.16 7.89
CA ASN A 84 -9.24 -15.22 8.42
C ASN A 84 -8.99 -13.84 7.81
N ILE A 85 -9.58 -13.60 6.63
CA ILE A 85 -9.35 -12.39 5.83
C ILE A 85 -9.59 -11.12 6.64
N ILE A 86 -10.64 -11.06 7.46
CA ILE A 86 -10.95 -9.88 8.29
C ILE A 86 -9.86 -9.65 9.33
N ASN A 87 -9.39 -10.70 9.99
CA ASN A 87 -8.30 -10.58 10.95
C ASN A 87 -6.99 -10.16 10.27
N GLU A 88 -6.69 -10.67 9.07
CA GLU A 88 -5.50 -10.24 8.31
C GLU A 88 -5.55 -8.76 7.94
N LEU A 89 -6.73 -8.23 7.56
CA LEU A 89 -6.92 -6.80 7.30
C LEU A 89 -6.72 -5.95 8.58
N GLU A 90 -7.19 -6.43 9.73
CA GLU A 90 -6.95 -5.78 11.04
C GLU A 90 -5.47 -5.83 11.48
N LEU A 91 -4.73 -6.87 11.09
CA LEU A 91 -3.28 -6.92 11.29
C LEU A 91 -2.57 -5.95 10.35
N LEU A 92 -2.99 -5.87 9.09
CA LEU A 92 -2.44 -4.94 8.10
C LEU A 92 -2.61 -3.48 8.55
N ARG A 93 -3.78 -3.13 9.14
CA ARG A 93 -4.06 -1.82 9.73
C ARG A 93 -3.04 -1.39 10.78
N LYS A 94 -2.51 -2.33 11.56
CA LYS A 94 -1.57 -2.05 12.67
C LYS A 94 -0.12 -2.02 12.21
N LYS A 95 0.15 -2.39 10.96
CA LYS A 95 1.51 -2.45 10.43
C LYS A 95 2.02 -1.02 10.16
N PRO A 96 3.26 -0.69 10.55
CA PRO A 96 3.85 0.59 10.18
C PRO A 96 4.31 0.58 8.72
N PHE A 97 3.98 1.64 7.98
CA PHE A 97 4.39 1.87 6.59
C PHE A 97 5.21 3.15 6.48
N LYS A 98 6.21 3.19 5.59
CA LYS A 98 7.08 4.37 5.42
C LYS A 98 6.63 5.24 4.24
N SER A 99 5.97 4.65 3.26
CA SER A 99 5.47 5.30 2.05
C SER A 99 4.14 4.68 1.63
N ASP A 100 3.39 5.36 0.76
CA ASP A 100 2.20 4.76 0.13
C ASP A 100 2.58 3.54 -0.74
N TYR A 101 3.78 3.56 -1.33
CA TYR A 101 4.30 2.42 -2.08
C TYR A 101 4.53 1.19 -1.18
N ASP A 102 4.95 1.37 0.07
CA ASP A 102 5.12 0.25 1.02
C ASP A 102 3.77 -0.35 1.46
N PHE A 103 2.68 0.43 1.36
CA PHE A 103 1.33 0.00 1.69
C PHE A 103 0.65 -0.76 0.54
N THR A 104 1.08 -0.52 -0.70
CA THR A 104 0.55 -1.13 -1.92
C THR A 104 1.07 -2.54 -2.13
#